data_AF-A0A450WI00-F1
#
_entry.id   AF-A0A450WI00-F1
#
_cell.length_a   1.000
_cell.length_b   1.000
_cell.length_c   1.000
_cell.angle_alpha   90.00
_cell.angle_beta   90.00
_cell.angle_gamma   90.00
#
_symmetry.space_group_name_H-M   'P 1'
#
loop_
_entity.id
_entity.type
_entity.pdbx_description
1 polymer ?
#
loop_
_entity_poly.entity_id
_entity_poly.type
_entity_poly.pdbx_seq_one_letter_code
_entity_poly.pdbx_strand_id
1 'polypeptide(L)'
;MILCYGWENRSVAAGFEAALSGILDHYRHLRDLLEEDKLFDQLLQATVEPHWSLRLEDVERLAQYGIMRRISTSEGGHSFRAWSRHFQSFLEKCAREKPLWELWRETETGLRNLIESVCAEKLGPNWQNVLKKRHEKALGENLNKCELLMAKEQKNFGVSASDRLLDYAYPMDLWAIISKEWQHFRGILGRDTGYWNERFTLLSKVRNPIAHIREGSISAHELTTAQGYCEELLACIDE
;
A
#
# COMPACT_ATOMS: atom_id res chain seq x y z
N MET A 1 31.61 -13.15 -18.55
CA MET A 1 30.63 -14.16 -18.07
C MET A 1 29.70 -14.66 -19.18
N ILE A 2 29.03 -13.81 -19.97
CA ILE A 2 28.14 -14.25 -21.09
C ILE A 2 28.86 -15.17 -22.09
N LEU A 3 30.10 -14.81 -22.46
CA LEU A 3 30.92 -15.61 -23.39
C LEU A 3 31.30 -16.99 -22.85
N CYS A 4 31.33 -17.18 -21.53
CA CYS A 4 31.65 -18.47 -20.91
C CYS A 4 30.46 -19.43 -21.04
N TYR A 5 29.25 -18.95 -20.75
CA TYR A 5 28.00 -19.74 -20.87
C TYR A 5 27.60 -20.01 -22.34
N GLY A 6 27.96 -19.13 -23.26
CA GLY A 6 27.70 -19.31 -24.70
C GLY A 6 28.64 -20.32 -25.38
N TRP A 7 29.77 -20.65 -24.76
CA TRP A 7 30.78 -21.53 -25.36
C TRP A 7 30.40 -23.01 -25.28
N GLU A 8 29.78 -23.43 -24.18
CA GLU A 8 29.35 -24.82 -23.97
C GLU A 8 28.22 -25.22 -24.94
N ASN A 9 27.23 -24.34 -25.12
CA ASN A 9 26.09 -24.59 -26.01
C ASN A 9 26.26 -24.04 -27.43
N ARG A 10 27.43 -23.45 -27.76
CA ARG A 10 27.73 -22.78 -29.03
C ARG A 10 26.62 -21.81 -29.49
N SER A 11 25.92 -21.21 -28.55
CA SER A 11 24.77 -20.34 -28.80
C SER A 11 24.88 -19.13 -27.91
N VAL A 12 25.03 -17.96 -28.54
CA VAL A 12 25.06 -16.67 -27.84
C VAL A 12 23.73 -16.40 -27.14
N ALA A 13 22.60 -16.81 -27.75
CA ALA A 13 21.27 -16.69 -27.16
C ALA A 13 21.15 -17.51 -25.87
N ALA A 14 21.55 -18.78 -25.90
CA ALA A 14 21.52 -19.64 -24.72
C ALA A 14 22.48 -19.15 -23.61
N GLY A 15 23.67 -18.66 -24.00
CA GLY A 15 24.61 -18.07 -23.05
C GLY A 15 24.09 -16.79 -22.39
N PHE A 16 23.32 -15.99 -23.14
CA PHE A 16 22.65 -14.80 -22.60
C PHE A 16 21.51 -15.17 -21.65
N GLU A 17 20.65 -16.13 -22.01
CA GLU A 17 19.56 -16.61 -21.13
C GLU A 17 20.10 -17.20 -19.82
N ALA A 18 21.13 -18.04 -19.88
CA ALA A 18 21.77 -18.61 -18.70
C ALA A 18 22.39 -17.53 -17.80
N ALA A 19 23.08 -16.54 -18.39
CA ALA A 19 23.63 -15.42 -17.64
C ALA A 19 22.53 -14.57 -16.99
N LEU A 20 21.43 -14.32 -17.69
CA LEU A 20 20.29 -13.58 -17.16
C LEU A 20 19.61 -14.33 -16.01
N SER A 21 19.42 -15.66 -16.15
CA SER A 21 18.90 -16.50 -15.07
C SER A 21 19.79 -16.42 -13.84
N GLY A 22 21.11 -16.58 -14.00
CA GLY A 22 22.05 -16.50 -12.87
C GLY A 22 22.02 -15.14 -12.16
N ILE A 23 21.83 -14.04 -12.90
CA ILE A 23 21.66 -12.70 -12.32
C ILE A 23 20.34 -12.60 -11.52
N LEU A 24 19.24 -13.12 -12.06
CA LEU A 24 17.93 -13.08 -11.39
C LEU A 24 17.91 -14.00 -10.15
N ASP A 25 18.54 -15.16 -10.22
CA ASP A 25 18.67 -16.08 -9.09
C ASP A 25 19.50 -15.45 -7.97
N HIS A 26 20.57 -14.73 -8.33
CA HIS A 26 21.34 -13.93 -7.38
C HIS A 26 20.48 -12.84 -6.71
N TYR A 27 19.62 -12.15 -7.47
CA TYR A 27 18.72 -11.13 -6.91
C TYR A 27 17.67 -11.71 -5.97
N ARG A 28 17.10 -12.88 -6.29
CA ARG A 28 16.18 -13.58 -5.39
C ARG A 28 16.87 -14.00 -4.11
N HIS A 29 18.06 -14.58 -4.21
CA HIS A 29 18.82 -14.95 -3.02
C HIS A 29 19.18 -13.74 -2.14
N LEU A 30 19.54 -12.61 -2.76
CA LEU A 30 19.77 -11.36 -2.03
C LEU A 30 18.50 -10.85 -1.35
N ARG A 31 17.33 -10.94 -2.01
CA ARG A 31 16.05 -10.61 -1.39
C ARG A 31 15.82 -11.48 -0.16
N ASP A 32 15.91 -12.79 -0.30
CA ASP A 32 15.62 -13.73 0.79
C ASP A 32 16.52 -13.46 2.01
N LEU A 33 17.82 -13.17 1.80
CA LEU A 33 18.76 -12.77 2.85
C LEU A 33 18.35 -11.45 3.54
N LEU A 34 17.87 -10.46 2.77
CA LEU A 34 17.44 -9.18 3.31
C LEU A 34 16.08 -9.27 4.01
N GLU A 35 15.22 -10.21 3.62
CA GLU A 35 13.95 -10.49 4.30
C GLU A 35 14.19 -11.09 5.69
N GLU A 36 15.15 -12.02 5.82
CA GLU A 36 15.57 -12.58 7.12
C GLU A 36 16.02 -11.47 8.09
N ASP A 37 16.76 -10.49 7.58
CA ASP A 37 17.28 -9.34 8.35
C ASP A 37 16.28 -8.17 8.49
N LYS A 38 15.05 -8.30 7.95
CA LYS A 38 14.03 -7.22 7.88
C LYS A 38 14.53 -5.92 7.21
N LEU A 39 15.47 -6.05 6.28
CA LEU A 39 16.06 -4.95 5.52
C LEU A 39 15.48 -4.83 4.11
N PHE A 40 14.80 -5.86 3.60
CA PHE A 40 14.26 -5.83 2.24
C PHE A 40 13.17 -4.76 2.07
N ASP A 41 12.24 -4.65 3.03
CA ASP A 41 11.20 -3.61 3.01
C ASP A 41 11.80 -2.21 3.08
N GLN A 42 12.87 -2.03 3.87
CA GLN A 42 13.60 -0.77 3.98
C GLN A 42 14.31 -0.41 2.66
N LEU A 43 14.88 -1.42 1.98
CA LEU A 43 15.48 -1.26 0.66
C LEU A 43 14.43 -0.88 -0.39
N LEU A 44 13.28 -1.56 -0.40
CA LEU A 44 12.18 -1.25 -1.31
C LEU A 44 11.71 0.18 -1.06
N GLN A 45 11.34 0.55 0.16
CA GLN A 45 10.88 1.89 0.49
C GLN A 45 11.91 2.98 0.16
N ALA A 46 13.21 2.73 0.40
CA ALA A 46 14.26 3.74 0.13
C ALA A 46 14.51 3.95 -1.37
N THR A 47 14.38 2.89 -2.17
CA THR A 47 14.67 2.95 -3.61
C THR A 47 13.43 3.09 -4.48
N VAL A 48 12.25 2.86 -3.92
CA VAL A 48 10.95 2.84 -4.57
C VAL A 48 9.97 3.56 -3.66
N GLU A 49 9.55 4.77 -4.05
CA GLU A 49 8.53 5.53 -3.32
C GLU A 49 7.22 4.72 -3.23
N PRO A 50 6.51 4.77 -2.08
CA PRO A 50 6.61 5.78 -1.03
C PRO A 50 7.34 5.31 0.24
N HIS A 51 7.93 6.28 0.96
CA HIS A 51 8.60 6.06 2.24
C HIS A 51 7.59 6.16 3.39
N TRP A 52 7.35 5.08 4.13
CA TRP A 52 6.32 5.08 5.19
C TRP A 52 6.84 4.64 6.57
N SER A 53 7.80 3.71 6.63
CA SER A 53 8.45 3.24 7.86
C SER A 53 9.98 3.21 7.76
N LEU A 54 10.56 4.11 6.96
CA LEU A 54 12.01 4.16 6.79
C LEU A 54 12.75 4.44 8.09
N ARG A 55 13.62 3.51 8.48
CA ARG A 55 14.59 3.64 9.55
C ARG A 55 15.91 4.09 8.97
N LEU A 56 16.36 5.29 9.36
CA LEU A 56 17.57 5.90 8.80
C LEU A 56 18.82 5.02 8.98
N GLU A 57 18.91 4.30 10.10
CA GLU A 57 20.01 3.36 10.40
C GLU A 57 20.06 2.19 9.39
N ASP A 58 18.91 1.64 9.02
CA ASP A 58 18.82 0.55 8.04
C ASP A 58 19.14 1.05 6.64
N VAL A 59 18.67 2.24 6.29
CA VAL A 59 18.99 2.91 5.03
C VAL A 59 20.49 3.19 4.95
N GLU A 60 21.12 3.56 6.06
CA GLU A 60 22.57 3.73 6.15
C GLU A 60 23.32 2.41 5.98
N ARG A 61 22.87 1.36 6.66
CA ARG A 61 23.44 0.01 6.57
C ARG A 61 23.36 -0.53 5.13
N LEU A 62 22.22 -0.38 4.47
CA LEU A 62 22.01 -0.76 3.07
C LEU A 62 22.91 0.02 2.09
N ALA A 63 23.16 1.30 2.37
CA ALA A 63 24.09 2.11 1.58
C ALA A 63 25.56 1.70 1.84
N GLN A 64 25.92 1.39 3.08
CA GLN A 64 27.26 0.90 3.46
C GLN A 64 27.56 -0.47 2.84
N TYR A 65 26.56 -1.35 2.74
CA TYR A 65 26.68 -2.63 2.03
C TYR A 65 26.81 -2.47 0.50
N GLY A 66 26.62 -1.26 -0.04
CA GLY A 66 26.72 -0.99 -1.46
C GLY A 66 25.54 -1.50 -2.28
N ILE A 67 24.44 -1.90 -1.62
CA ILE A 67 23.21 -2.39 -2.28
C ILE A 67 22.48 -1.22 -2.96
N MET A 68 22.55 -0.03 -2.35
CA MET A 68 22.03 1.21 -2.91
C MET A 68 23.02 2.36 -2.80
N ARG A 69 22.80 3.39 -3.61
CA ARG A 69 23.64 4.58 -3.73
C ARG A 69 22.83 5.81 -3.37
N ARG A 70 23.47 6.72 -2.63
CA ARG A 70 22.95 8.07 -2.37
C ARG A 70 23.14 8.93 -3.62
N ILE A 71 22.07 9.60 -4.04
CA ILE A 71 22.06 10.56 -5.14
C ILE A 71 21.61 11.91 -4.58
N SER A 72 22.41 12.95 -4.80
CA SER A 72 22.01 14.31 -4.43
C SER A 72 20.91 14.80 -5.36
N THR A 73 19.81 15.29 -4.80
CA THR A 73 18.73 15.91 -5.57
C THR A 73 19.03 17.39 -5.79
N SER A 74 18.46 17.96 -6.85
CA SER A 74 18.60 19.38 -7.19
C SER A 74 18.07 20.34 -6.13
N GLU A 75 17.24 19.85 -5.20
CA GLU A 75 16.63 20.61 -4.10
C GLU A 75 17.38 20.46 -2.77
N GLY A 76 18.59 19.89 -2.78
CA GLY A 76 19.43 19.74 -1.58
C GLY A 76 19.07 18.54 -0.70
N GLY A 77 18.22 17.62 -1.19
CA GLY A 77 17.91 16.34 -0.55
C GLY A 77 18.78 15.18 -1.05
N HIS A 78 18.54 14.00 -0.48
CA HIS A 78 19.14 12.75 -0.94
C HIS A 78 18.06 11.77 -1.34
N SER A 79 18.14 11.23 -2.56
CA SER A 79 17.38 10.06 -2.97
C SER A 79 18.28 8.84 -3.00
N PHE A 80 17.68 7.66 -2.87
CA PHE A 80 18.41 6.40 -2.98
C PHE A 80 18.02 5.68 -4.26
N ARG A 81 19.00 5.01 -4.86
CA ARG A 81 18.78 4.16 -6.02
C ARG A 81 19.60 2.89 -5.85
N ALA A 82 19.09 1.77 -6.33
CA ALA A 82 19.86 0.54 -6.42
C ALA A 82 21.23 0.76 -7.09
N TRP A 83 22.20 -0.07 -6.69
CA TRP A 83 23.53 -0.12 -7.28
C TRP A 83 23.56 -0.33 -8.80
N SER A 84 22.50 -0.83 -9.43
CA SER A 84 22.39 -0.94 -10.89
C SER A 84 20.97 -0.66 -11.36
N ARG A 85 20.82 -0.22 -12.62
CA ARG A 85 19.49 -0.03 -13.23
C ARG A 85 18.71 -1.34 -13.33
N HIS A 86 19.39 -2.44 -13.64
CA HIS A 86 18.75 -3.75 -13.74
C HIS A 86 18.21 -4.22 -12.37
N PHE A 87 18.98 -4.02 -11.29
CA PHE A 87 18.48 -4.29 -9.94
C PHE A 87 17.37 -3.33 -9.52
N GLN A 88 17.43 -2.05 -9.90
CA GLN A 88 16.33 -1.11 -9.68
C GLN A 88 15.02 -1.63 -10.30
N SER A 89 15.05 -2.08 -11.56
CA SER A 89 13.87 -2.65 -12.22
C SER A 89 13.36 -3.93 -11.57
N PHE A 90 14.27 -4.74 -10.99
CA PHE A 90 13.90 -5.89 -10.17
C PHE A 90 13.17 -5.46 -8.89
N LEU A 91 13.69 -4.47 -8.15
CA LEU A 91 13.05 -3.93 -6.95
C LEU A 91 11.68 -3.33 -7.25
N GLU A 92 11.56 -2.55 -8.34
CA GLU A 92 10.27 -2.04 -8.81
C GLU A 92 9.28 -3.15 -9.17
N LYS A 93 9.78 -4.29 -9.68
CA LYS A 93 8.94 -5.47 -9.92
C LYS A 93 8.51 -6.10 -8.60
N CYS A 94 9.42 -6.28 -7.65
CA CYS A 94 9.10 -6.82 -6.32
C CYS A 94 8.09 -5.97 -5.57
N ALA A 95 8.20 -4.64 -5.62
CA ALA A 95 7.18 -3.74 -5.09
C ALA A 95 5.78 -4.00 -5.68
N ARG A 96 5.72 -4.48 -6.94
CA ARG A 96 4.48 -4.85 -7.64
C ARG A 96 4.07 -6.32 -7.47
N GLU A 97 4.81 -7.16 -6.74
CA GLU A 97 4.56 -8.61 -6.67
C GLU A 97 3.29 -8.97 -5.89
N LYS A 98 2.86 -8.18 -4.89
CA LYS A 98 1.54 -8.35 -4.27
C LYS A 98 0.49 -7.64 -5.13
N PRO A 99 -0.55 -8.33 -5.63
CA PRO A 99 -1.61 -7.67 -6.38
C PRO A 99 -2.20 -6.55 -5.52
N LEU A 100 -2.07 -5.29 -5.97
CA LEU A 100 -2.57 -4.13 -5.23
C LEU A 100 -4.05 -4.29 -4.86
N TRP A 101 -4.83 -5.04 -5.63
CA TRP A 101 -6.21 -5.39 -5.29
C TRP A 101 -6.34 -6.20 -4.00
N GLU A 102 -5.50 -7.22 -3.80
CA GLU A 102 -5.53 -8.05 -2.60
C GLU A 102 -5.11 -7.26 -1.37
N LEU A 103 -4.02 -6.50 -1.51
CA LEU A 103 -3.52 -5.59 -0.48
C LEU A 103 -4.55 -4.51 -0.12
N TRP A 104 -5.23 -3.97 -1.13
CA TRP A 104 -6.31 -3.01 -0.94
C TRP A 104 -7.50 -3.62 -0.18
N ARG A 105 -7.93 -4.85 -0.54
CA ARG A 105 -9.03 -5.53 0.18
C ARG A 105 -8.70 -5.78 1.65
N GLU A 106 -7.46 -6.16 1.92
CA GLU A 106 -6.95 -6.34 3.28
C GLU A 106 -6.99 -5.02 4.06
N THR A 107 -6.46 -3.95 3.46
CA THR A 107 -6.46 -2.60 4.04
C THR A 107 -7.88 -2.07 4.29
N GLU A 108 -8.77 -2.23 3.31
CA GLU A 108 -10.17 -1.79 3.41
C GLU A 108 -10.90 -2.56 4.52
N THR A 109 -10.68 -3.86 4.63
CA THR A 109 -11.24 -4.68 5.71
C THR A 109 -10.69 -4.25 7.07
N GLY A 110 -9.38 -4.04 7.19
CA GLY A 110 -8.72 -3.56 8.40
C GLY A 110 -9.26 -2.20 8.85
N LEU A 111 -9.40 -1.25 7.93
CA LEU A 111 -9.95 0.07 8.20
C LEU A 111 -11.42 0.02 8.67
N ARG A 112 -12.25 -0.81 8.04
CA ARG A 112 -13.66 -0.97 8.44
C ARG A 112 -13.75 -1.55 9.85
N ASN A 113 -12.95 -2.58 10.14
CA ASN A 113 -12.87 -3.19 11.48
C ASN A 113 -12.37 -2.18 12.52
N LEU A 114 -11.37 -1.38 12.18
CA LEU A 114 -10.83 -0.33 13.05
C LEU A 114 -11.90 0.72 13.38
N ILE A 115 -12.60 1.24 12.37
CA ILE A 115 -13.65 2.24 12.58
C ILE A 115 -14.78 1.64 13.42
N GLU A 116 -15.26 0.45 13.08
CA GLU A 116 -16.33 -0.21 13.84
C GLU A 116 -15.95 -0.44 15.31
N SER A 117 -14.75 -0.95 15.58
CA SER A 117 -14.29 -1.22 16.94
C SER A 117 -14.12 0.07 17.75
N VAL A 118 -13.39 1.06 17.23
CA VAL A 118 -13.15 2.34 17.92
C VAL A 118 -14.47 3.09 18.14
N CYS A 119 -15.33 3.16 17.13
CA CYS A 119 -16.61 3.86 17.28
C CYS A 119 -17.56 3.12 18.22
N ALA A 120 -17.64 1.79 18.16
CA ALA A 120 -18.47 1.01 19.09
C ALA A 120 -17.98 1.16 20.54
N GLU A 121 -16.67 1.17 20.76
CA GLU A 121 -16.08 1.35 22.09
C GLU A 121 -16.31 2.75 22.65
N LYS A 122 -16.07 3.81 21.84
CA LYS A 122 -16.12 5.20 22.32
C LYS A 122 -17.51 5.83 22.27
N LEU A 123 -18.37 5.40 21.34
CA LEU A 123 -19.69 5.98 21.09
C LEU A 123 -20.85 5.02 21.38
N GLY A 124 -20.55 3.75 21.70
CA GLY A 124 -21.53 2.71 21.98
C GLY A 124 -22.03 1.95 20.74
N PRO A 125 -22.89 0.94 20.92
CA PRO A 125 -23.31 0.03 19.84
C PRO A 125 -24.08 0.72 18.71
N ASN A 126 -24.71 1.86 18.97
CA ASN A 126 -25.45 2.66 17.98
C ASN A 126 -24.61 3.82 17.42
N TRP A 127 -23.30 3.65 17.33
CA TRP A 127 -22.36 4.69 16.94
C TRP A 127 -22.70 5.34 15.59
N GLN A 128 -23.27 4.60 14.63
CA GLN A 128 -23.67 5.11 13.32
C GLN A 128 -24.66 6.26 13.45
N ASN A 129 -25.69 6.10 14.29
CA ASN A 129 -26.69 7.13 14.56
C ASN A 129 -26.11 8.32 15.32
N VAL A 130 -25.15 8.06 16.20
CA VAL A 130 -24.42 9.13 16.92
C VAL A 130 -23.62 9.98 15.94
N LEU A 131 -22.86 9.35 15.04
CA LEU A 131 -22.07 10.06 14.02
C LEU A 131 -22.96 10.87 13.07
N LYS A 132 -24.08 10.30 12.60
CA LYS A 132 -25.04 11.01 11.76
C LYS A 132 -25.58 12.28 12.41
N LYS A 133 -25.94 12.21 13.69
CA LYS A 133 -26.47 13.38 14.40
C LYS A 133 -25.39 14.41 14.71
N ARG A 134 -24.21 13.95 15.13
CA ARG A 134 -23.09 14.82 15.52
C ARG A 134 -22.48 15.55 14.31
N HIS A 135 -22.34 14.84 13.20
CA HIS A 135 -21.65 15.32 11.99
C HIS A 135 -22.57 15.27 10.77
N GLU A 136 -23.84 15.67 10.93
CA GLU A 136 -24.88 15.56 9.90
C GLU A 136 -24.44 16.12 8.54
N LYS A 137 -23.86 17.33 8.53
CA LYS A 137 -23.40 18.00 7.31
C LYS A 137 -22.24 17.29 6.60
N ALA A 138 -21.42 16.54 7.33
CA ALA A 138 -20.20 15.93 6.80
C ALA A 138 -20.35 14.43 6.53
N LEU A 139 -21.13 13.71 7.34
CA LEU A 139 -21.26 12.26 7.30
C LEU A 139 -22.69 11.79 7.02
N GLY A 140 -23.69 12.65 7.20
CA GLY A 140 -25.10 12.26 7.09
C GLY A 140 -25.45 11.69 5.72
N GLU A 141 -25.08 12.41 4.65
CA GLU A 141 -25.33 11.95 3.28
C GLU A 141 -24.59 10.63 2.96
N ASN A 142 -23.31 10.53 3.33
CA ASN A 142 -22.49 9.36 3.05
C ASN A 142 -23.01 8.11 3.78
N LEU A 143 -23.35 8.22 5.07
CA LEU A 143 -23.88 7.11 5.85
C LEU A 143 -25.30 6.74 5.41
N ASN A 144 -26.14 7.71 5.03
CA ASN A 144 -27.46 7.43 4.45
C ASN A 144 -27.34 6.68 3.11
N LYS A 145 -26.38 7.06 2.27
CA LYS A 145 -26.09 6.36 1.01
C LYS A 145 -25.67 4.91 1.27
N CYS A 146 -24.82 4.67 2.26
CA CYS A 146 -24.42 3.31 2.64
C CYS A 146 -25.62 2.48 3.10
N GLU A 147 -26.51 3.03 3.91
CA GLU A 147 -27.75 2.34 4.34
C GLU A 147 -28.68 2.03 3.17
N LEU A 148 -28.82 2.95 2.21
CA LEU A 148 -29.64 2.72 1.01
C LEU A 148 -29.07 1.59 0.14
N LEU A 149 -27.74 1.55 -0.02
CA LEU A 149 -27.06 0.47 -0.75
C LEU A 149 -27.23 -0.86 -0.02
N MET A 150 -27.07 -0.88 1.31
CA MET A 150 -27.28 -2.06 2.14
C MET A 150 -28.71 -2.58 2.07
N ALA A 151 -29.72 -1.71 2.23
CA ALA A 151 -31.12 -2.10 2.12
C ALA A 151 -31.47 -2.62 0.71
N LYS A 152 -30.87 -2.05 -0.33
CA LYS A 152 -31.03 -2.51 -1.71
C LYS A 152 -30.39 -3.89 -1.91
N GLU A 153 -29.19 -4.11 -1.38
CA GLU A 153 -28.51 -5.41 -1.48
C GLU A 153 -29.26 -6.49 -0.70
N GLN A 154 -29.70 -6.20 0.53
CA GLN A 154 -30.55 -7.08 1.34
C GLN A 154 -31.85 -7.45 0.62
N LYS A 155 -32.48 -6.49 -0.06
CA LYS A 155 -33.67 -6.76 -0.88
C LYS A 155 -33.39 -7.70 -2.05
N ASN A 156 -32.20 -7.59 -2.66
CA ASN A 156 -31.85 -8.36 -3.85
C ASN A 156 -31.28 -9.75 -3.54
N PHE A 157 -30.54 -9.89 -2.43
CA PHE A 157 -29.75 -11.09 -2.11
C PHE A 157 -30.11 -11.72 -0.77
N GLY A 158 -31.00 -11.10 0.01
CA GLY A 158 -31.52 -11.66 1.27
C GLY A 158 -30.40 -11.96 2.27
N VAL A 159 -30.37 -13.21 2.75
CA VAL A 159 -29.40 -13.71 3.75
C VAL A 159 -27.94 -13.68 3.28
N SER A 160 -27.68 -13.53 1.97
CA SER A 160 -26.33 -13.46 1.41
C SER A 160 -25.76 -12.03 1.35
N ALA A 161 -26.58 -11.01 1.64
CA ALA A 161 -26.13 -9.62 1.66
C ALA A 161 -25.36 -9.30 2.94
N SER A 162 -24.38 -8.39 2.85
CA SER A 162 -23.70 -7.89 4.05
C SER A 162 -24.64 -7.03 4.90
N ASP A 163 -24.60 -7.25 6.21
CA ASP A 163 -25.28 -6.47 7.25
C ASP A 163 -24.40 -5.37 7.85
N ARG A 164 -23.12 -5.29 7.44
CA ARG A 164 -22.18 -4.29 7.92
C ARG A 164 -22.29 -3.01 7.09
N LEU A 165 -22.64 -1.90 7.76
CA LEU A 165 -22.83 -0.62 7.07
C LEU A 165 -21.58 -0.17 6.30
N LEU A 166 -20.39 -0.36 6.87
CA LEU A 166 -19.15 0.09 6.25
C LEU A 166 -18.73 -0.77 5.06
N ASP A 167 -19.40 -1.89 4.78
CA ASP A 167 -19.12 -2.67 3.57
C ASP A 167 -19.47 -1.93 2.27
N TYR A 168 -20.33 -0.92 2.41
CA TYR A 168 -20.84 -0.06 1.35
C TYR A 168 -20.11 1.29 1.27
N ALA A 169 -19.16 1.54 2.17
CA ALA A 169 -18.38 2.77 2.23
C ALA A 169 -17.20 2.74 1.24
N TYR A 170 -16.90 3.89 0.64
CA TYR A 170 -15.72 4.13 -0.20
C TYR A 170 -14.54 4.66 0.64
N PRO A 171 -13.31 4.68 0.09
CA PRO A 171 -12.13 5.12 0.85
C PRO A 171 -12.29 6.50 1.49
N MET A 172 -12.85 7.46 0.75
CA MET A 172 -13.12 8.80 1.28
C MET A 172 -14.26 8.84 2.30
N ASP A 173 -15.19 7.89 2.27
CA ASP A 173 -16.23 7.77 3.30
C ASP A 173 -15.60 7.30 4.62
N LEU A 174 -14.69 6.32 4.56
CA LEU A 174 -13.92 5.84 5.72
C LEU A 174 -13.06 6.97 6.31
N TRP A 175 -12.34 7.71 5.45
CA TRP A 175 -11.55 8.87 5.87
C TRP A 175 -12.39 9.99 6.49
N ALA A 176 -13.58 10.25 5.95
CA ALA A 176 -14.48 11.25 6.50
C ALA A 176 -14.85 10.91 7.96
N ILE A 177 -15.11 9.63 8.26
CA ILE A 177 -15.38 9.19 9.64
C ILE A 177 -14.15 9.39 10.53
N ILE A 178 -12.99 8.88 10.10
CA ILE A 178 -11.72 8.96 10.86
C ILE A 178 -11.37 10.41 11.17
N SER A 179 -11.42 11.29 10.17
CA SER A 179 -11.04 12.70 10.32
C SER A 179 -11.97 13.49 11.25
N LYS A 180 -13.27 13.16 11.30
CA LYS A 180 -14.24 13.84 12.18
C LYS A 180 -14.17 13.37 13.64
N GLU A 181 -13.70 12.16 13.85
CA GLU A 181 -13.49 11.58 15.18
C GLU A 181 -12.00 11.42 15.49
N TRP A 182 -11.15 12.27 14.90
CA TRP A 182 -9.68 12.15 14.90
C TRP A 182 -9.06 11.93 16.28
N GLN A 183 -9.64 12.55 17.31
CA GLN A 183 -9.24 12.38 18.70
C GLN A 183 -9.17 10.92 19.17
N HIS A 184 -9.96 10.03 18.55
CA HIS A 184 -10.02 8.61 18.84
C HIS A 184 -9.05 7.76 17.99
N PHE A 185 -8.61 8.27 16.83
CA PHE A 185 -7.75 7.55 15.89
C PHE A 185 -6.30 8.00 15.90
N ARG A 186 -6.00 9.22 16.39
CA ARG A 186 -4.65 9.80 16.39
C ARG A 186 -3.59 8.95 17.08
N GLY A 187 -3.97 8.19 18.11
CA GLY A 187 -3.04 7.33 18.85
C GLY A 187 -2.63 6.07 18.08
N ILE A 188 -3.45 5.66 17.12
CA ILE A 188 -3.24 4.47 16.26
C ILE A 188 -2.51 4.91 14.99
N LEU A 189 -3.00 5.97 14.34
CA LEU A 189 -2.50 6.38 13.03
C LEU A 189 -1.25 7.29 13.09
N GLY A 190 -0.92 7.86 14.25
CA GLY A 190 0.34 8.56 14.55
C GLY A 190 0.65 9.88 13.80
N ARG A 191 0.32 9.98 12.51
CA ARG A 191 0.53 11.14 11.63
C ARG A 191 -0.70 12.05 11.61
N ASP A 192 -0.54 13.30 11.17
CA ASP A 192 -1.62 14.28 11.18
C ASP A 192 -2.70 14.04 10.09
N THR A 193 -3.79 14.79 10.18
CA THR A 193 -4.92 14.63 9.27
C THR A 193 -4.62 15.04 7.83
N GLY A 194 -3.71 15.99 7.60
CA GLY A 194 -3.32 16.40 6.25
C GLY A 194 -2.60 15.26 5.53
N TYR A 195 -1.63 14.66 6.22
CA TYR A 195 -0.87 13.50 5.76
C TYR A 195 -1.76 12.33 5.31
N TRP A 196 -2.78 12.00 6.11
CA TRP A 196 -3.71 10.92 5.79
C TRP A 196 -4.72 11.31 4.71
N ASN A 197 -5.17 12.57 4.67
CA ASN A 197 -6.08 13.04 3.64
C ASN A 197 -5.49 12.88 2.23
N GLU A 198 -4.20 13.19 2.05
CA GLU A 198 -3.51 12.99 0.78
C GLU A 198 -3.47 11.51 0.37
N ARG A 199 -3.21 10.62 1.33
CA ARG A 199 -3.17 9.16 1.11
C ARG A 199 -4.53 8.61 0.71
N PHE A 200 -5.57 8.91 1.47
CA PHE A 200 -6.93 8.49 1.17
C PHE A 200 -7.43 9.04 -0.17
N THR A 201 -7.00 10.25 -0.56
CA THR A 201 -7.29 10.82 -1.87
C THR A 201 -6.68 9.97 -3.00
N LEU A 202 -5.41 9.58 -2.89
CA LEU A 202 -4.78 8.69 -3.87
C LEU A 202 -5.44 7.31 -3.88
N LEU A 203 -5.67 6.71 -2.70
CA LEU A 203 -6.31 5.40 -2.56
C LEU A 203 -7.72 5.40 -3.20
N SER A 204 -8.49 6.46 -3.00
CA SER A 204 -9.78 6.63 -3.67
C SER A 204 -9.69 6.75 -5.18
N LYS A 205 -8.64 7.42 -5.70
CA LYS A 205 -8.39 7.54 -7.14
C LYS A 205 -8.06 6.18 -7.76
N VAL A 206 -7.23 5.38 -7.09
CA VAL A 206 -6.77 4.11 -7.64
C VAL A 206 -7.79 2.97 -7.47
N ARG A 207 -8.64 3.00 -6.44
CA ARG A 207 -9.60 1.92 -6.12
C ARG A 207 -10.48 1.52 -7.30
N ASN A 208 -11.06 2.50 -8.01
CA ASN A 208 -11.99 2.21 -9.10
C ASN A 208 -11.33 1.55 -10.32
N PRO A 209 -10.20 2.06 -10.84
CA PRO A 209 -9.54 1.37 -11.95
C PRO A 209 -8.96 0.00 -11.58
N ILE A 210 -8.52 -0.21 -10.33
CA ILE A 210 -8.07 -1.53 -9.84
C ILE A 210 -9.24 -2.53 -9.83
N ALA A 211 -10.40 -2.13 -9.29
CA ALA A 211 -11.59 -2.99 -9.20
C ALA A 211 -12.17 -3.40 -10.58
N HIS A 212 -11.83 -2.66 -11.64
CA HIS A 212 -12.37 -2.87 -12.99
C HIS A 212 -11.30 -3.26 -14.03
N ILE A 213 -10.08 -3.62 -13.60
CA ILE A 213 -8.94 -4.05 -14.45
C ILE A 213 -8.82 -3.17 -15.71
N ARG A 214 -8.79 -1.84 -15.52
CA ARG A 214 -8.53 -0.89 -16.61
C ARG A 214 -7.04 -0.54 -16.64
N GLU A 215 -6.24 -1.52 -17.04
CA GLU A 215 -4.80 -1.35 -17.27
C GLU A 215 -4.59 -0.23 -18.30
N GLY A 216 -3.99 0.89 -17.86
CA GLY A 216 -3.69 2.06 -18.71
C GLY A 216 -4.21 3.42 -18.20
N SER A 217 -5.08 3.44 -17.19
CA SER A 217 -5.61 4.72 -16.63
C SER A 217 -4.86 5.23 -15.39
N ILE A 218 -3.97 4.42 -14.82
CA ILE A 218 -3.15 4.75 -13.65
C ILE A 218 -1.68 4.53 -14.02
N SER A 219 -0.80 5.48 -13.66
CA SER A 219 0.63 5.33 -13.87
C SER A 219 1.25 4.26 -12.96
N ALA A 220 2.35 3.63 -13.40
CA ALA A 220 3.06 2.66 -12.57
C ALA A 220 3.49 3.24 -11.22
N HIS A 221 3.87 4.52 -11.19
CA HIS A 221 4.22 5.23 -9.97
C HIS A 221 3.03 5.33 -9.00
N GLU A 222 1.84 5.72 -9.46
CA GLU A 222 0.65 5.80 -8.60
C GLU A 222 0.22 4.45 -8.02
N LEU A 223 0.42 3.36 -8.77
CA LEU A 223 0.16 2.00 -8.28
C LEU A 223 1.13 1.64 -7.14
N THR A 224 2.42 1.88 -7.33
CA THR A 224 3.42 1.62 -6.29
C THR A 224 3.20 2.49 -5.06
N THR A 225 2.89 3.79 -5.27
CA THR A 225 2.54 4.71 -4.17
C THR A 225 1.32 4.24 -3.40
N ALA A 226 0.28 3.75 -4.09
CA ALA A 226 -0.90 3.21 -3.43
C ALA A 226 -0.60 1.92 -2.64
N GLN A 227 0.29 1.06 -3.13
CA GLN A 227 0.72 -0.14 -2.40
C GLN A 227 1.38 0.24 -1.08
N GLY A 228 2.37 1.14 -1.10
CA GLY A 228 3.03 1.56 0.13
C GLY A 228 2.09 2.25 1.12
N TYR A 229 1.08 2.99 0.65
CA TYR A 229 0.04 3.55 1.54
C TYR A 229 -0.86 2.49 2.18
N CYS A 230 -1.14 1.40 1.47
CA CYS A 230 -1.88 0.27 2.04
C CYS A 230 -1.07 -0.44 3.12
N GLU A 231 0.21 -0.70 2.86
CA GLU A 231 1.13 -1.31 3.83
C GLU A 231 1.30 -0.43 5.07
N GLU A 232 1.44 0.88 4.90
CA GLU A 232 1.51 1.83 6.01
C GLU A 232 0.25 1.77 6.89
N LEU A 233 -0.93 1.76 6.28
CA LEU A 233 -2.19 1.68 7.01
C LEU A 233 -2.31 0.36 7.78
N LEU A 234 -1.96 -0.76 7.14
CA LEU A 234 -1.98 -2.07 7.80
C LEU A 234 -1.01 -2.13 8.97
N ALA A 235 0.21 -1.60 8.80
CA ALA A 235 1.17 -1.51 9.89
C ALA A 235 0.65 -0.70 11.08
N CYS A 236 -0.12 0.36 10.85
CA CYS A 236 -0.78 1.10 11.94
C CYS A 236 -1.97 0.36 12.57
N ILE A 237 -2.66 -0.51 11.82
CA ILE A 237 -3.87 -1.22 12.29
C ILE A 237 -3.51 -2.48 13.08
N ASP A 238 -2.41 -3.14 12.73
CA ASP A 238 -1.98 -4.42 13.30
C ASP A 238 -1.09 -4.27 14.57
N GLU A 239 -0.75 -3.03 14.97
CA GLU A 239 -0.07 -2.68 16.24
C GLU A 239 -1.02 -2.63 17.44
#